data_AF-A0A2S4YWY3-F1
#
_entry.id   AF-A0A2S4YWY3-F1
#
_cell.length_a   1.000
_cell.length_b   1.000
_cell.length_c   1.000
_cell.angle_alpha   90.00
_cell.angle_beta   90.00
_cell.angle_gamma   90.00
#
_symmetry.space_group_name_H-M   'P 1'
#
loop_
_entity.id
_entity.type
_entity.pdbx_description
1 polymer ?
#
loop_
_entity_poly.entity_id
_entity_poly.type
_entity_poly.pdbx_seq_one_letter_code
_entity_poly.pdbx_strand_id
1 'polypeptide(L)'
;MSPYLAAEDLSMFGRDPWWLVVVKAVFCFAFLMVTVLFSIVWERKVVAWMQLRIGPNRHGPWGMLQSLADGVKLMLKEDLIVKRADKVVYILAPIVAAIPAFMAIAVIPFGPAGNEISIFGHRTTMQLTDLPIAMLYILAVASVGIYGIVLAGWSSGSTYPLLGGLRSCAQMISYEIAMGAAFASVFLYSGSMSTSRIVEAQHDRWYILLLPVSFIIYIVTMVGETNRAPFDMPESEGDLVGGFNTEYSSIKFAMFMLAEYVNMVTVSAVSTTLFLGGWRAPWPISTFWEGANHGWWPLLWFVIKVQLLLFFFIWLRGTLPRVRYDQLMKLGWKVLIPVSVVWLMLVATVRALRNENYGFADIALYVAGGVLALLLVSFVIDMFRAKAKEAEQPAEEPAAFDPMAGGFPVPPLPGQTLPPVPRRRSRRERELIVSGGPDTVSDGSSDGKEASDG
;
A
#
# COMPACT_ATOMS: atom_id res chain seq x y z
N MET A 1 38.43 9.88 13.37
CA MET A 1 37.84 8.93 14.35
C MET A 1 37.33 7.76 13.53
N SER A 2 37.67 6.52 13.92
CA SER A 2 37.69 5.31 13.07
C SER A 2 36.46 5.08 12.16
N PRO A 3 36.62 4.63 10.88
CA PRO A 3 35.54 4.42 9.92
C PRO A 3 34.90 3.02 9.99
N TYR A 4 35.06 2.30 11.10
CA TYR A 4 34.27 1.09 11.31
C TYR A 4 32.85 1.54 11.63
N LEU A 5 31.90 1.27 10.73
CA LEU A 5 30.50 1.04 11.10
C LEU A 5 30.54 0.27 12.42
N ALA A 6 30.05 0.88 13.50
CA ALA A 6 30.08 0.28 14.82
C ALA A 6 29.63 -1.17 14.66
N ALA A 7 30.50 -2.13 14.96
CA ALA A 7 30.12 -3.53 14.94
C ALA A 7 28.91 -3.63 15.87
N GLU A 8 27.73 -3.85 15.29
CA GLU A 8 26.49 -3.82 16.04
C GLU A 8 26.55 -4.96 17.05
N ASP A 9 26.75 -4.63 18.32
CA ASP A 9 26.75 -5.63 19.38
C ASP A 9 25.30 -6.03 19.67
N LEU A 10 24.82 -7.01 18.91
CA LEU A 10 23.54 -7.70 19.06
C LEU A 10 23.75 -9.06 19.76
N SER A 11 24.86 -9.26 20.47
CA SER A 11 25.23 -10.54 21.09
C SER A 11 24.26 -11.04 22.17
N MET A 12 23.32 -10.18 22.59
CA MET A 12 22.21 -10.50 23.48
C MET A 12 21.07 -11.29 22.80
N PHE A 13 20.95 -11.21 21.47
CA PHE A 13 19.96 -11.96 20.70
C PHE A 13 20.53 -13.32 20.26
N GLY A 14 19.67 -14.35 20.20
CA GLY A 14 20.07 -15.70 19.75
C GLY A 14 20.76 -16.57 20.80
N ARG A 15 20.92 -16.11 22.04
CA ARG A 15 21.43 -16.90 23.19
C ARG A 15 20.32 -17.47 24.09
N ASP A 16 19.07 -17.19 23.76
CA ASP A 16 17.91 -17.70 24.49
C ASP A 16 17.80 -19.23 24.31
N PRO A 17 17.40 -19.98 25.37
CA PRO A 17 17.10 -21.40 25.23
C PRO A 17 16.00 -21.66 24.18
N TRP A 18 16.12 -22.75 23.43
CA TRP A 18 15.17 -23.08 22.34
C TRP A 18 13.70 -23.09 22.80
N TRP A 19 13.42 -23.58 24.01
CA TRP A 19 12.06 -23.62 24.56
C TRP A 19 11.50 -22.22 24.81
N LEU A 20 12.36 -21.27 25.19
CA LEU A 20 11.98 -19.88 25.43
C LEU A 20 11.69 -19.18 24.11
N VAL A 21 12.46 -19.47 23.06
CA VAL A 21 12.20 -19.00 21.69
C VAL A 21 10.83 -19.49 21.21
N VAL A 22 10.48 -20.76 21.45
CA VAL A 22 9.16 -21.30 21.10
C VAL A 22 8.04 -20.59 21.87
N VAL A 23 8.20 -20.39 23.18
CA VAL A 23 7.20 -19.67 23.99
C VAL A 23 7.02 -18.23 23.49
N LYS A 24 8.11 -17.52 23.19
CA LYS A 24 8.06 -16.17 22.59
C LYS A 24 7.38 -16.17 21.23
N ALA A 25 7.66 -17.14 20.37
CA ALA A 25 7.04 -17.24 19.05
C ALA A 25 5.53 -17.48 19.15
N VAL A 26 5.09 -18.38 20.04
CA VAL A 26 3.67 -18.64 20.31
C VAL A 26 3.01 -17.39 20.90
N PHE A 27 3.69 -16.69 21.81
CA PHE A 27 3.19 -15.43 22.36
C PHE A 27 3.01 -14.34 21.28
N CYS A 28 4.01 -14.14 20.41
CA CYS A 28 3.93 -13.18 19.31
C CYS A 28 2.79 -13.53 18.35
N PHE A 29 2.66 -14.81 17.99
CA PHE A 29 1.57 -15.31 17.15
C PHE A 29 0.19 -15.06 17.80
N ALA A 30 0.04 -15.42 19.08
CA ALA A 30 -1.21 -15.21 19.81
C ALA A 30 -1.55 -13.73 19.97
N PHE A 31 -0.57 -12.88 20.29
CA PHE A 31 -0.73 -11.43 20.40
C PHE A 31 -1.20 -10.82 19.07
N LEU A 32 -0.57 -11.21 17.97
CA LEU A 32 -0.94 -10.77 16.63
C LEU A 32 -2.36 -11.22 16.28
N MET A 33 -2.72 -12.48 16.54
CA MET A 33 -4.06 -13.01 16.28
C MET A 33 -5.14 -12.30 17.10
N VAL A 34 -4.89 -12.05 18.39
CA VAL A 34 -5.83 -11.28 19.22
C VAL A 34 -5.99 -9.86 18.69
N THR A 35 -4.89 -9.22 18.29
CA THR A 35 -4.91 -7.86 17.72
C THR A 35 -5.72 -7.81 16.42
N VAL A 36 -5.56 -8.80 15.53
CA VAL A 36 -6.32 -8.92 14.29
C VAL A 36 -7.81 -9.16 14.56
N LEU A 37 -8.15 -10.12 15.41
CA LEU A 37 -9.55 -10.43 15.73
C LEU A 37 -10.26 -9.22 16.36
N PHE A 38 -9.57 -8.51 17.25
CA PHE A 38 -10.04 -7.26 17.84
C PHE A 38 -10.21 -6.17 16.76
N SER A 39 -9.21 -5.97 15.90
CA SER A 39 -9.24 -4.98 14.82
C SER A 39 -10.43 -5.17 13.88
N ILE A 40 -10.81 -6.41 13.57
CA ILE A 40 -11.96 -6.71 12.71
C ILE A 40 -13.28 -6.27 13.37
N VAL A 41 -13.49 -6.58 14.66
CA VAL A 41 -14.71 -6.13 15.37
C VAL A 41 -14.70 -4.61 15.53
N TRP A 42 -13.53 -4.06 15.87
CA TRP A 42 -13.34 -2.64 16.07
C TRP A 42 -13.65 -1.85 14.80
N GLU A 43 -13.15 -2.29 13.65
CA GLU A 43 -13.47 -1.73 12.34
C GLU A 43 -14.97 -1.70 12.06
N ARG A 44 -15.67 -2.83 12.26
CA ARG A 44 -17.13 -2.91 12.06
C ARG A 44 -17.88 -1.93 12.96
N LYS A 45 -17.40 -1.69 14.18
CA LYS A 45 -18.04 -0.75 15.12
C LYS A 45 -17.79 0.69 14.75
N VAL A 46 -16.53 1.07 14.50
CA VAL A 46 -16.16 2.45 14.19
C VAL A 46 -16.82 2.90 12.89
N VAL A 47 -16.80 2.07 11.84
CA VAL A 47 -17.48 2.39 10.58
C VAL A 47 -19.00 2.50 10.78
N ALA A 48 -19.61 1.64 11.59
CA ALA A 48 -21.02 1.75 11.94
C ALA A 48 -21.33 3.07 12.65
N TRP A 49 -20.52 3.46 13.63
CA TRP A 49 -20.68 4.72 14.37
C TRP A 49 -20.51 5.95 13.47
N MET A 50 -19.53 5.95 12.56
CA MET A 50 -19.37 7.01 11.56
C MET A 50 -20.60 7.14 10.64
N GLN A 51 -21.28 6.02 10.37
CA GLN A 51 -22.49 5.95 9.56
C GLN A 51 -23.79 6.13 10.38
N LEU A 52 -23.69 6.54 11.65
CA LEU A 52 -24.84 6.68 12.56
C LEU A 52 -25.70 5.40 12.68
N ARG A 53 -25.09 4.22 12.55
CA ARG A 53 -25.73 2.92 12.80
C ARG A 53 -25.04 2.16 13.92
N ILE A 54 -25.73 1.21 14.51
CA ILE A 54 -25.21 0.40 15.62
C ILE A 54 -24.36 -0.74 15.03
N GLY A 55 -23.12 -0.86 15.50
CA GLY A 55 -22.23 -1.98 15.15
C GLY A 55 -22.64 -3.31 15.82
N PRO A 56 -21.84 -4.37 15.67
CA PRO A 56 -22.12 -5.68 16.27
C PRO A 56 -22.33 -5.60 17.79
N ASN A 57 -23.48 -6.08 18.28
CA ASN A 57 -23.85 -6.05 19.72
C ASN A 57 -24.51 -7.36 20.22
N ARG A 58 -24.33 -8.48 19.51
CA ARG A 58 -25.04 -9.74 19.83
C ARG A 58 -24.12 -10.85 20.35
N HIS A 59 -23.06 -11.18 19.63
CA HIS A 59 -22.17 -12.29 20.00
C HIS A 59 -21.13 -11.86 21.04
N GLY A 60 -21.39 -12.16 22.32
CA GLY A 60 -20.54 -11.82 23.46
C GLY A 60 -20.77 -10.40 24.02
N PRO A 61 -20.06 -10.00 25.08
CA PRO A 61 -20.16 -8.66 25.64
C PRO A 61 -19.77 -7.63 24.57
N TRP A 62 -20.71 -6.74 24.25
CA TRP A 62 -20.59 -5.76 23.16
C TRP A 62 -20.20 -6.35 21.80
N GLY A 63 -20.52 -7.60 21.48
CA GLY A 63 -20.21 -8.20 20.17
C GLY A 63 -18.74 -8.56 19.94
N MET A 64 -17.88 -8.57 20.97
CA MET A 64 -16.44 -8.86 20.83
C MET A 64 -16.13 -10.28 20.33
N LEU A 65 -17.04 -11.24 20.53
CA LEU A 65 -16.84 -12.63 20.09
C LEU A 65 -17.26 -12.86 18.62
N GLN A 66 -17.68 -11.82 17.90
CA GLN A 66 -18.12 -11.94 16.51
C GLN A 66 -17.02 -12.47 15.58
N SER A 67 -15.81 -11.92 15.65
CA SER A 67 -14.70 -12.37 14.78
C SER A 67 -14.34 -13.83 15.03
N LEU A 68 -14.46 -14.30 16.28
CA LEU A 68 -14.24 -15.70 16.61
C LEU A 68 -15.31 -16.60 15.97
N ALA A 69 -16.59 -16.20 16.06
CA ALA A 69 -17.68 -16.92 15.42
C ALA A 69 -17.54 -16.96 13.88
N ASP A 70 -17.08 -15.86 13.28
CA ASP A 70 -16.82 -15.79 11.83
C ASP A 70 -15.65 -16.73 11.44
N GLY A 71 -14.61 -16.82 12.26
CA GLY A 71 -13.51 -17.78 12.05
C GLY A 71 -13.97 -19.23 12.13
N VAL A 72 -14.75 -19.59 13.15
CA VAL A 72 -15.34 -20.94 13.28
C VAL A 72 -16.24 -21.28 12.09
N LYS A 73 -17.06 -20.33 11.66
CA LYS A 73 -17.89 -20.48 10.45
C LYS A 73 -17.04 -20.78 9.23
N LEU A 74 -15.94 -20.06 9.02
CA LEU A 74 -15.08 -20.27 7.85
C LEU A 74 -14.38 -21.64 7.89
N MET A 75 -14.02 -22.16 9.07
CA MET A 75 -13.45 -23.50 9.22
C MET A 75 -14.47 -24.63 8.94
N LEU A 76 -15.74 -24.42 9.31
CA LEU A 76 -16.81 -25.40 9.06
C LEU A 76 -17.42 -25.28 7.66
N LYS A 77 -17.12 -24.22 6.94
CA LYS A 77 -17.64 -23.99 5.59
C LYS A 77 -17.00 -24.98 4.61
N GLU A 78 -17.78 -25.42 3.63
CA GLU A 78 -17.30 -26.31 2.58
C GLU A 78 -16.14 -25.70 1.78
N ASP A 79 -15.04 -26.44 1.70
CA ASP A 79 -13.86 -26.05 0.92
C ASP A 79 -13.99 -26.56 -0.52
N LEU A 80 -14.16 -25.62 -1.47
CA LEU A 80 -14.34 -25.91 -2.88
C LEU A 80 -13.02 -25.75 -3.63
N ILE A 81 -12.78 -26.65 -4.59
CA ILE A 81 -11.67 -26.57 -5.54
C ILE A 81 -12.24 -26.52 -6.94
N VAL A 82 -11.95 -25.44 -7.66
CA VAL A 82 -12.44 -25.21 -9.03
C VAL A 82 -11.83 -26.25 -9.98
N LYS A 83 -12.65 -26.82 -10.88
CA LYS A 83 -12.21 -27.89 -11.80
C LYS A 83 -11.10 -27.46 -12.78
N ARG A 84 -11.09 -26.19 -13.18
CA ARG A 84 -10.11 -25.60 -14.12
C ARG A 84 -8.88 -25.01 -13.43
N ALA A 85 -8.84 -25.02 -12.10
CA ALA A 85 -7.74 -24.46 -11.34
C ALA A 85 -6.53 -25.41 -11.30
N ASP A 86 -5.33 -24.83 -11.25
CA ASP A 86 -4.12 -25.59 -10.92
C ASP A 86 -4.15 -25.96 -9.44
N LYS A 87 -4.35 -27.25 -9.13
CA LYS A 87 -4.60 -27.70 -7.74
C LYS A 87 -3.45 -27.39 -6.78
N VAL A 88 -2.21 -27.47 -7.25
CA VAL A 88 -1.03 -27.32 -6.39
C VAL A 88 -0.87 -25.85 -6.02
N VAL A 89 -0.83 -24.98 -7.03
CA VAL A 89 -0.68 -23.54 -6.82
C VAL A 89 -1.91 -22.96 -6.09
N TYR A 90 -3.10 -23.48 -6.37
CA TYR A 90 -4.33 -23.04 -5.73
C TYR A 90 -4.31 -23.26 -4.22
N ILE A 91 -3.74 -24.36 -3.73
CA ILE A 91 -3.60 -24.63 -2.28
C ILE A 91 -2.41 -23.89 -1.68
N LEU A 92 -1.30 -23.75 -2.42
CA LEU A 92 -0.09 -23.09 -1.92
C LEU A 92 -0.21 -21.57 -1.85
N ALA A 93 -0.95 -20.94 -2.75
CA ALA A 93 -1.03 -19.47 -2.84
C ALA A 93 -1.46 -18.78 -1.51
N PRO A 94 -2.52 -19.23 -0.80
CA PRO A 94 -2.86 -18.67 0.50
C PRO A 94 -1.77 -18.86 1.57
N ILE A 95 -1.05 -19.99 1.51
CA ILE A 95 0.04 -20.30 2.46
C ILE A 95 1.21 -19.35 2.22
N VAL A 96 1.56 -19.11 0.95
CA VAL A 96 2.61 -18.18 0.54
C VAL A 96 2.24 -16.73 0.89
N ALA A 97 0.97 -16.36 0.89
CA ALA A 97 0.54 -15.04 1.36
C ALA A 97 0.59 -14.92 2.90
N ALA A 98 0.16 -15.96 3.63
CA ALA A 98 0.03 -15.91 5.08
C ALA A 98 1.37 -16.02 5.83
N ILE A 99 2.25 -16.96 5.45
CA ILE A 99 3.52 -17.19 6.16
C ILE A 99 4.37 -15.91 6.28
N PRO A 100 4.61 -15.15 5.20
CA PRO A 100 5.39 -13.92 5.29
C PRO A 100 4.76 -12.87 6.21
N ALA A 101 3.42 -12.74 6.17
CA ALA A 101 2.69 -11.82 7.03
C ALA A 101 2.97 -12.09 8.52
N PHE A 102 3.03 -13.36 8.92
CA PHE A 102 3.41 -13.76 10.29
C PHE A 102 4.89 -13.61 10.58
N MET A 103 5.76 -13.87 9.60
CA MET A 103 7.21 -13.79 9.77
C MET A 103 7.70 -12.38 10.10
N ALA A 104 7.08 -11.35 9.52
CA ALA A 104 7.48 -9.97 9.71
C ALA A 104 7.44 -9.49 11.18
N ILE A 105 6.56 -10.06 12.02
CA ILE A 105 6.45 -9.69 13.44
C ILE A 105 7.66 -10.10 14.27
N ALA A 106 8.45 -11.07 13.80
CA ALA A 106 9.57 -11.64 14.54
C ALA A 106 10.64 -10.60 14.90
N VAL A 107 10.78 -9.55 14.09
CA VAL A 107 11.85 -8.56 14.21
C VAL A 107 11.35 -7.25 14.80
N ILE A 108 10.08 -7.17 15.21
CA ILE A 108 9.50 -5.94 15.77
C ILE A 108 9.72 -5.89 17.30
N PRO A 109 10.27 -4.79 17.84
CA PRO A 109 10.55 -4.67 19.26
C PRO A 109 9.31 -4.22 20.04
N PHE A 110 8.79 -5.08 20.93
CA PHE A 110 7.65 -4.75 21.80
C PHE A 110 8.05 -4.07 23.11
N GLY A 111 9.34 -4.01 23.43
CA GLY A 111 9.84 -3.43 24.67
C GLY A 111 11.36 -3.28 24.69
N PRO A 112 11.93 -2.78 25.81
CA PRO A 112 13.35 -2.49 25.92
C PRO A 112 14.23 -3.72 25.72
N ALA A 113 15.40 -3.49 25.13
CA ALA A 113 16.48 -4.46 25.06
C ALA A 113 17.06 -4.81 26.45
N GLY A 114 16.74 -4.05 27.49
CA GLY A 114 17.31 -4.18 28.85
C GLY A 114 16.97 -5.44 29.67
N ASN A 115 16.40 -6.51 29.07
CA ASN A 115 16.11 -7.76 29.78
C ASN A 115 15.31 -7.55 31.09
N GLU A 116 14.32 -6.64 31.06
CA GLU A 116 13.61 -6.24 32.28
C GLU A 116 12.53 -7.24 32.74
N ILE A 117 12.03 -8.10 31.84
CA ILE A 117 10.97 -9.05 32.17
C ILE A 117 11.57 -10.43 32.41
N SER A 118 11.36 -10.93 33.62
CA SER A 118 11.62 -12.32 33.98
C SER A 118 10.45 -13.20 33.56
N ILE A 119 10.65 -14.08 32.58
CA ILE A 119 9.74 -15.18 32.26
C ILE A 119 10.31 -16.42 32.95
N PHE A 120 9.61 -16.96 33.95
CA PHE A 120 10.04 -18.15 34.71
C PHE A 120 11.49 -18.07 35.23
N GLY A 121 11.93 -16.89 35.70
CA GLY A 121 13.29 -16.67 36.21
C GLY A 121 14.34 -16.33 35.14
N HIS A 122 14.04 -16.45 33.84
CA HIS A 122 14.91 -16.00 32.75
C HIS A 122 14.54 -14.58 32.32
N ARG A 123 15.49 -13.66 32.44
CA ARG A 123 15.35 -12.29 31.95
C ARG A 123 15.57 -12.26 30.45
N THR A 124 14.56 -11.86 29.69
CA THR A 124 14.64 -11.86 28.22
C THR A 124 14.03 -10.61 27.60
N THR A 125 14.47 -10.28 26.39
CA THR A 125 13.96 -9.15 25.61
C THR A 125 12.54 -9.41 25.09
N MET A 126 11.74 -8.35 25.00
CA MET A 126 10.41 -8.37 24.35
C MET A 126 10.50 -8.31 22.82
N GLN A 127 11.48 -9.01 22.24
CA GLN A 127 11.67 -9.14 20.81
C GLN A 127 12.09 -10.58 20.54
N LEU A 128 11.56 -11.18 19.47
CA LEU A 128 11.84 -12.60 19.16
C LEU A 128 13.26 -12.75 18.63
N THR A 129 13.65 -11.92 17.66
CA THR A 129 15.03 -11.83 17.17
C THR A 129 15.32 -10.42 16.65
N ASP A 130 16.59 -10.02 16.65
CA ASP A 130 17.04 -8.83 15.96
C ASP A 130 18.18 -9.18 15.00
N LEU A 131 18.21 -8.51 13.86
CA LEU A 131 19.16 -8.74 12.78
C LEU A 131 19.76 -7.39 12.38
N PRO A 132 21.06 -7.31 12.03
CA PRO A 132 21.64 -6.07 11.51
C PRO A 132 20.89 -5.52 10.29
N ILE A 133 20.31 -6.42 9.50
CA ILE A 133 19.53 -6.15 8.29
C ILE A 133 18.02 -6.34 8.50
N ALA A 134 17.53 -6.16 9.73
CA ALA A 134 16.14 -6.37 10.12
C ALA A 134 15.11 -5.75 9.16
N MET A 135 15.34 -4.50 8.75
CA MET A 135 14.40 -3.81 7.86
C MET A 135 14.42 -4.33 6.42
N LEU A 136 15.57 -4.82 5.93
CA LEU A 136 15.65 -5.49 4.63
C LEU A 136 14.94 -6.84 4.67
N TYR A 137 14.99 -7.54 5.81
CA TYR A 137 14.20 -8.75 6.03
C TYR A 137 12.70 -8.46 5.93
N ILE A 138 12.21 -7.38 6.54
CA ILE A 138 10.78 -7.01 6.45
C ILE A 138 10.37 -6.73 5.01
N LEU A 139 11.18 -5.98 4.25
CA LEU A 139 10.93 -5.73 2.82
C LEU A 139 10.90 -7.05 2.03
N ALA A 140 11.91 -7.92 2.19
CA ALA A 140 11.97 -9.19 1.46
C ALA A 140 10.76 -10.09 1.75
N VAL A 141 10.33 -10.14 3.01
CA VAL A 141 9.15 -10.91 3.44
C VAL A 141 7.87 -10.30 2.87
N ALA A 142 7.73 -8.97 2.84
CA ALA A 142 6.60 -8.29 2.20
C ALA A 142 6.53 -8.62 0.69
N SER A 143 7.65 -8.56 -0.03
CA SER A 143 7.69 -8.90 -1.47
C SER A 143 7.23 -10.34 -1.73
N VAL A 144 7.58 -11.29 -0.84
CA VAL A 144 7.12 -12.69 -0.96
C VAL A 144 5.59 -12.81 -0.80
N GLY A 145 4.99 -11.99 0.06
CA GLY A 145 3.53 -11.95 0.25
C GLY A 145 2.77 -11.59 -1.03
N ILE A 146 3.30 -10.66 -1.84
CA ILE A 146 2.73 -10.22 -3.13
C ILE A 146 2.61 -11.40 -4.11
N TYR A 147 3.60 -12.31 -4.13
CA TYR A 147 3.54 -13.50 -4.98
C TYR A 147 2.35 -14.39 -4.65
N GLY A 148 1.96 -14.48 -3.37
CA GLY A 148 0.76 -15.23 -2.97
C GLY A 148 -0.51 -14.75 -3.68
N ILE A 149 -0.66 -13.43 -3.82
CA ILE A 149 -1.82 -12.81 -4.49
C ILE A 149 -1.81 -13.07 -6.02
N VAL A 150 -0.64 -12.99 -6.66
CA VAL A 150 -0.51 -13.27 -8.10
C VAL A 150 -0.77 -14.73 -8.41
N LEU A 151 -0.18 -15.63 -7.63
CA LEU A 151 -0.35 -17.07 -7.78
C LEU A 151 -1.81 -17.47 -7.55
N ALA A 152 -2.51 -16.79 -6.65
CA ALA A 152 -3.95 -16.99 -6.44
C ALA A 152 -4.77 -16.61 -7.68
N GLY A 153 -4.52 -15.42 -8.24
CA GLY A 153 -5.20 -14.96 -9.46
C GLY A 153 -4.94 -15.89 -10.66
N TRP A 154 -3.70 -16.37 -10.83
CA TRP A 154 -3.33 -17.30 -11.90
C TRP A 154 -3.91 -18.70 -11.71
N SER A 155 -3.76 -19.28 -10.52
CA SER A 155 -4.19 -20.65 -10.25
C SER A 155 -5.70 -20.85 -10.30
N SER A 156 -6.48 -19.78 -10.16
CA SER A 156 -7.95 -19.75 -10.25
C SER A 156 -8.50 -20.27 -11.59
N GLY A 157 -7.71 -20.22 -12.68
CA GLY A 157 -8.14 -20.74 -13.99
C GLY A 157 -9.22 -19.91 -14.69
N SER A 158 -9.40 -18.64 -14.28
CA SER A 158 -10.34 -17.68 -14.83
C SER A 158 -9.62 -16.36 -15.16
N THR A 159 -10.06 -15.66 -16.21
CA THR A 159 -9.41 -14.42 -16.67
C THR A 159 -9.69 -13.23 -15.77
N TYR A 160 -10.85 -13.16 -15.11
CA TYR A 160 -11.21 -12.05 -14.23
C TYR A 160 -10.34 -12.00 -12.96
N PRO A 161 -10.14 -13.10 -12.22
CA PRO A 161 -9.25 -13.13 -11.05
C PRO A 161 -7.79 -12.86 -11.43
N LEU A 162 -7.38 -13.32 -12.61
CA LEU A 162 -6.04 -13.05 -13.13
C LEU A 162 -5.81 -11.55 -13.37
N LEU A 163 -6.76 -10.84 -14.01
CA LEU A 163 -6.66 -9.39 -14.21
C LEU A 163 -6.63 -8.62 -12.88
N GLY A 164 -7.44 -9.04 -11.90
CA GLY A 164 -7.42 -8.47 -10.55
C GLY A 164 -6.10 -8.70 -9.82
N GLY A 165 -5.57 -9.91 -9.88
CA GLY A 165 -4.27 -10.27 -9.28
C GLY A 165 -3.09 -9.52 -9.92
N LEU A 166 -3.06 -9.37 -11.25
CA LEU A 166 -2.01 -8.62 -11.96
C LEU A 166 -2.02 -7.12 -11.59
N ARG A 167 -3.20 -6.51 -11.46
CA ARG A 167 -3.33 -5.12 -11.02
C ARG A 167 -2.90 -4.94 -9.57
N SER A 168 -3.31 -5.85 -8.69
CA SER A 168 -2.87 -5.89 -7.29
C SER A 168 -1.35 -5.92 -7.19
N CYS A 169 -0.71 -6.80 -7.95
CA CYS A 169 0.73 -6.94 -8.00
C CYS A 169 1.43 -5.68 -8.48
N ALA A 170 1.00 -5.12 -9.61
CA ALA A 170 1.56 -3.88 -10.13
C ALA A 170 1.42 -2.72 -9.13
N GLN A 171 0.31 -2.66 -8.40
CA GLN A 171 0.11 -1.70 -7.33
C GLN A 171 1.10 -1.94 -6.18
N MET A 172 1.06 -3.10 -5.53
CA MET A 172 1.89 -3.39 -4.36
C MET A 172 3.37 -3.16 -4.66
N ILE A 173 3.89 -3.69 -5.78
CA ILE A 173 5.30 -3.49 -6.19
C ILE A 173 5.63 -1.99 -6.35
N SER A 174 4.75 -1.21 -6.98
CA SER A 174 5.00 0.23 -7.19
C SER A 174 5.07 0.99 -5.86
N TYR A 175 4.23 0.64 -4.90
CA TYR A 175 4.20 1.27 -3.57
C TYR A 175 5.29 0.74 -2.65
N GLU A 176 5.74 -0.49 -2.83
CA GLU A 176 6.88 -1.07 -2.12
C GLU A 176 8.19 -0.34 -2.44
N ILE A 177 8.41 0.01 -3.72
CA ILE A 177 9.57 0.82 -4.12
C ILE A 177 9.55 2.19 -3.42
N ALA A 178 8.40 2.86 -3.41
CA ALA A 178 8.26 4.16 -2.73
C ALA A 178 8.44 4.03 -1.20
N MET A 179 7.94 2.95 -0.60
CA MET A 179 8.12 2.62 0.81
C MET A 179 9.59 2.40 1.16
N GLY A 180 10.32 1.62 0.35
CA GLY A 180 11.76 1.39 0.52
C GLY A 180 12.59 2.67 0.44
N ALA A 181 12.24 3.58 -0.48
CA ALA A 181 12.89 4.89 -0.58
C ALA A 181 12.62 5.77 0.66
N ALA A 182 11.42 5.69 1.26
CA ALA A 182 11.11 6.36 2.52
C ALA A 182 11.95 5.81 3.69
N PHE A 183 12.19 4.49 3.72
CA PHE A 183 13.04 3.85 4.73
C PHE A 183 14.51 4.25 4.64
N ALA A 184 15.03 4.44 3.43
CA ALA A 184 16.43 4.84 3.23
C ALA A 184 16.78 6.14 3.99
N SER A 185 15.84 7.10 4.07
CA SER A 185 16.04 8.34 4.84
C SER A 185 16.15 8.08 6.34
N VAL A 186 15.39 7.11 6.85
CA VAL A 186 15.43 6.69 8.26
C VAL A 186 16.76 6.02 8.57
N PHE A 187 17.24 5.13 7.69
CA PHE A 187 18.51 4.42 7.87
C PHE A 187 19.72 5.37 7.89
N LEU A 188 19.72 6.39 7.03
CA LEU A 188 20.76 7.42 7.02
C LEU A 188 20.79 8.23 8.33
N TYR A 189 19.64 8.46 8.94
CA TYR A 189 19.56 9.21 10.18
C TYR A 189 19.92 8.35 11.41
N SER A 190 19.39 7.12 11.50
CA SER A 190 19.67 6.18 12.59
C SER A 190 21.10 5.61 12.54
N GLY A 191 21.69 5.49 11.35
CA GLY A 191 22.99 4.84 11.15
C GLY A 191 22.95 3.32 11.27
N SER A 192 21.77 2.71 11.31
CA SER A 192 21.55 1.26 11.46
C SER A 192 20.24 0.83 10.79
N MET A 193 20.19 -0.42 10.33
CA MET A 193 18.99 -1.08 9.80
C MET A 193 18.34 -2.05 10.79
N SER A 194 18.91 -2.20 12.00
CA SER A 194 18.32 -2.97 13.11
C SER A 194 17.14 -2.20 13.72
N THR A 195 16.03 -2.90 14.00
CA THR A 195 14.82 -2.28 14.55
C THR A 195 15.02 -1.81 15.99
N SER A 196 15.79 -2.54 16.80
CA SER A 196 16.07 -2.15 18.19
C SER A 196 16.93 -0.89 18.23
N ARG A 197 17.99 -0.82 17.41
CA ARG A 197 18.88 0.34 17.29
C ARG A 197 18.17 1.56 16.75
N ILE A 198 17.26 1.39 15.79
CA ILE A 198 16.42 2.50 15.30
C ILE A 198 15.59 3.10 16.44
N VAL A 199 14.95 2.26 17.28
CA VAL A 199 14.15 2.74 18.42
C VAL A 199 15.02 3.41 19.49
N GLU A 200 16.23 2.89 19.74
CA GLU A 200 17.21 3.50 20.65
C GLU A 200 17.66 4.88 20.14
N ALA A 201 17.93 5.03 18.85
CA ALA A 201 18.32 6.30 18.24
C ALA A 201 17.21 7.37 18.29
N GLN A 202 15.96 6.97 18.55
CA GLN A 202 14.81 7.85 18.76
C GLN A 202 14.67 8.34 20.21
N HIS A 203 15.73 8.22 21.03
CA HIS A 203 15.74 8.66 22.42
C HIS A 203 15.31 10.12 22.59
N ASP A 204 15.93 11.03 21.82
CA ASP A 204 15.78 12.48 21.99
C ASP A 204 14.56 13.04 21.26
N ARG A 205 14.35 12.62 20.01
CA ARG A 205 13.25 13.10 19.15
C ARG A 205 12.75 11.98 18.27
N TRP A 206 11.43 11.93 18.11
CA TRP A 206 10.79 10.99 17.19
C TRP A 206 11.03 11.37 15.74
N TYR A 207 11.20 10.37 14.89
CA TYR A 207 11.48 10.61 13.46
C TYR A 207 10.28 11.16 12.71
N ILE A 208 9.07 11.09 13.25
CA ILE A 208 7.92 11.82 12.68
C ILE A 208 8.19 13.33 12.57
N LEU A 209 8.89 13.93 13.54
CA LEU A 209 9.20 15.36 13.54
C LEU A 209 10.43 15.70 12.69
N LEU A 210 11.39 14.78 12.62
CA LEU A 210 12.65 15.00 11.90
C LEU A 210 12.55 14.64 10.41
N LEU A 211 11.75 13.63 10.08
CA LEU A 211 11.57 13.09 8.73
C LEU A 211 10.07 13.09 8.34
N PRO A 212 9.38 14.26 8.37
CA PRO A 212 7.94 14.33 8.12
C PRO A 212 7.59 13.91 6.69
N VAL A 213 8.44 14.20 5.70
CA VAL A 213 8.20 13.80 4.31
C VAL A 213 8.29 12.27 4.16
N SER A 214 9.31 11.64 4.75
CA SER A 214 9.40 10.17 4.77
C SER A 214 8.20 9.54 5.47
N PHE A 215 7.72 10.13 6.57
CA PHE A 215 6.55 9.64 7.28
C PHE A 215 5.28 9.75 6.42
N ILE A 216 5.04 10.88 5.75
CA ILE A 216 3.86 11.06 4.88
C ILE A 216 3.91 10.07 3.72
N ILE A 217 5.07 9.90 3.07
CA ILE A 217 5.23 8.94 1.99
C ILE A 217 4.95 7.53 2.51
N TYR A 218 5.51 7.18 3.66
CA TYR A 218 5.26 5.88 4.29
C TYR A 218 3.78 5.64 4.60
N ILE A 219 3.08 6.64 5.15
CA ILE A 219 1.63 6.56 5.45
C ILE A 219 0.82 6.32 4.17
N VAL A 220 1.17 6.97 3.06
CA VAL A 220 0.49 6.74 1.79
C VAL A 220 0.83 5.35 1.24
N THR A 221 2.09 4.92 1.32
CA THR A 221 2.53 3.62 0.78
C THR A 221 2.02 2.44 1.58
N MET A 222 1.92 2.55 2.91
CA MET A 222 1.37 1.46 3.75
C MET A 222 -0.12 1.19 3.48
N VAL A 223 -0.88 2.22 3.05
CA VAL A 223 -2.26 2.03 2.59
C VAL A 223 -2.28 1.34 1.22
N GLY A 224 -1.36 1.70 0.32
CA GLY A 224 -1.22 1.07 -0.99
C GLY A 224 -0.85 -0.42 -0.89
N GLU A 225 0.02 -0.76 0.07
CA GLU A 225 0.53 -2.11 0.31
C GLU A 225 -0.52 -3.05 0.91
N THR A 226 -1.42 -2.53 1.74
CA THR A 226 -2.45 -3.33 2.42
C THR A 226 -3.71 -3.53 1.58
N ASN A 227 -3.77 -2.96 0.37
CA ASN A 227 -4.93 -3.02 -0.54
C ASN A 227 -6.25 -2.62 0.14
N ARG A 228 -6.22 -1.68 1.09
CA ARG A 228 -7.41 -1.20 1.81
C ARG A 228 -7.96 0.08 1.22
N ALA A 229 -9.28 0.27 1.34
CA ALA A 229 -9.95 1.48 0.89
C ALA A 229 -9.26 2.70 1.51
N PRO A 230 -8.90 3.72 0.71
CA PRO A 230 -9.35 4.03 -0.65
C PRO A 230 -8.59 3.33 -1.82
N PHE A 231 -7.58 2.51 -1.54
CA PHE A 231 -6.70 1.85 -2.51
C PHE A 231 -7.00 0.34 -2.68
N ASP A 232 -8.28 -0.05 -2.54
CA ASP A 232 -8.79 -1.43 -2.60
C ASP A 232 -9.08 -1.91 -4.04
N MET A 233 -8.21 -1.59 -5.00
CA MET A 233 -8.39 -1.97 -6.42
C MET A 233 -8.62 -3.46 -6.68
N PRO A 234 -7.99 -4.40 -5.95
CA PRO A 234 -8.22 -5.83 -6.15
C PRO A 234 -9.55 -6.34 -5.59
N GLU A 235 -10.09 -5.70 -4.54
CA GLU A 235 -11.32 -6.12 -3.85
C GLU A 235 -12.55 -5.33 -4.35
N SER A 236 -12.35 -4.36 -5.25
CA SER A 236 -13.40 -3.44 -5.70
C SER A 236 -14.46 -4.16 -6.53
N GLU A 237 -15.55 -4.56 -5.86
CA GLU A 237 -16.75 -5.17 -6.46
C GLU A 237 -17.32 -4.36 -7.64
N GLY A 238 -17.04 -3.05 -7.69
CA GLY A 238 -17.55 -2.14 -8.72
C GLY A 238 -16.69 -2.00 -9.99
N ASP A 239 -15.46 -2.55 -10.04
CA ASP A 239 -14.57 -2.45 -11.22
C ASP A 239 -14.34 -3.82 -11.86
N LEU A 240 -13.53 -4.67 -11.21
CA LEU A 240 -13.22 -6.02 -11.66
C LEU A 240 -13.52 -6.98 -10.51
N VAL A 241 -14.50 -7.86 -10.74
CA VAL A 241 -15.05 -8.87 -9.80
C VAL A 241 -14.00 -9.40 -8.81
N GLY A 242 -14.04 -8.95 -7.55
CA GLY A 242 -13.44 -9.55 -6.34
C GLY A 242 -11.98 -10.01 -6.36
N GLY A 243 -11.22 -9.72 -7.43
CA GLY A 243 -9.83 -10.09 -7.61
C GLY A 243 -9.55 -11.57 -7.41
N PHE A 244 -8.49 -11.86 -6.63
CA PHE A 244 -8.06 -13.23 -6.34
C PHE A 244 -8.98 -13.96 -5.36
N ASN A 245 -9.97 -13.31 -4.76
CA ASN A 245 -10.83 -13.91 -3.73
C ASN A 245 -12.04 -14.67 -4.30
N THR A 246 -12.37 -14.49 -5.58
CA THR A 246 -13.65 -14.94 -6.15
C THR A 246 -13.84 -16.44 -6.16
N GLU A 247 -12.76 -17.20 -6.39
CA GLU A 247 -12.81 -18.65 -6.53
C GLU A 247 -12.61 -19.38 -5.20
N TYR A 248 -12.02 -18.70 -4.20
CA TYR A 248 -11.65 -19.30 -2.92
C TYR A 248 -12.83 -19.40 -1.96
N SER A 249 -12.95 -20.55 -1.29
CA SER A 249 -13.94 -20.80 -0.23
C SER A 249 -13.25 -21.16 1.10
N SER A 250 -14.05 -21.20 2.17
CA SER A 250 -13.68 -21.76 3.48
C SER A 250 -12.36 -21.20 4.02
N ILE A 251 -11.46 -22.07 4.47
CA ILE A 251 -10.19 -21.76 5.11
C ILE A 251 -9.20 -21.08 4.16
N LYS A 252 -9.22 -21.39 2.86
CA LYS A 252 -8.28 -20.78 1.90
C LYS A 252 -8.60 -19.31 1.69
N PHE A 253 -9.88 -18.97 1.55
CA PHE A 253 -10.34 -17.58 1.57
C PHE A 253 -10.00 -16.90 2.90
N ALA A 254 -10.24 -17.58 4.03
CA ALA A 254 -9.94 -17.05 5.35
C ALA A 254 -8.45 -16.71 5.51
N MET A 255 -7.54 -17.53 4.97
CA MET A 255 -6.09 -17.28 5.03
C MET A 255 -5.69 -16.01 4.28
N PHE A 256 -6.29 -15.72 3.12
CA PHE A 256 -6.02 -14.46 2.40
C PHE A 256 -6.47 -13.24 3.19
N MET A 257 -7.73 -13.25 3.65
CA MET A 257 -8.24 -12.15 4.46
C MET A 257 -7.43 -11.99 5.75
N LEU A 258 -7.07 -13.10 6.39
CA LEU A 258 -6.20 -13.09 7.57
C LEU A 258 -4.84 -12.47 7.26
N ALA A 259 -4.21 -12.85 6.14
CA ALA A 259 -2.92 -12.31 5.72
C ALA A 259 -2.98 -10.80 5.48
N GLU A 260 -4.03 -10.28 4.84
CA GLU A 260 -4.22 -8.84 4.66
C GLU A 260 -4.35 -8.09 6.00
N TYR A 261 -5.16 -8.62 6.93
CA TYR A 261 -5.32 -8.02 8.25
C TYR A 261 -4.04 -8.10 9.09
N VAL A 262 -3.31 -9.21 9.01
CA VAL A 262 -1.99 -9.34 9.63
C VAL A 262 -1.04 -8.31 9.03
N ASN A 263 -0.99 -8.17 7.70
CA ASN A 263 -0.13 -7.20 7.04
C ASN A 263 -0.47 -5.77 7.48
N MET A 264 -1.75 -5.43 7.66
CA MET A 264 -2.19 -4.15 8.20
C MET A 264 -1.65 -3.86 9.61
N VAL A 265 -1.66 -4.87 10.49
CA VAL A 265 -1.04 -4.77 11.82
C VAL A 265 0.48 -4.63 11.70
N THR A 266 1.11 -5.40 10.82
CA THR A 266 2.56 -5.37 10.58
C THR A 266 3.02 -4.00 10.07
N VAL A 267 2.42 -3.43 9.02
CA VAL A 267 2.83 -2.12 8.50
C VAL A 267 2.59 -0.99 9.52
N SER A 268 1.56 -1.12 10.37
CA SER A 268 1.31 -0.20 11.49
C SER A 268 2.39 -0.33 12.57
N ALA A 269 2.80 -1.55 12.87
CA ALA A 269 3.87 -1.85 13.82
C ALA A 269 5.24 -1.37 13.32
N VAL A 270 5.52 -1.52 12.03
CA VAL A 270 6.71 -0.96 11.37
C VAL A 270 6.69 0.57 11.43
N SER A 271 5.55 1.20 11.13
CA SER A 271 5.41 2.66 11.26
C SER A 271 5.72 3.14 12.68
N THR A 272 5.22 2.41 13.67
CA THR A 272 5.40 2.72 15.09
C THR A 272 6.87 2.64 15.47
N THR A 273 7.55 1.60 14.99
CA THR A 273 8.98 1.33 15.22
C THR A 273 9.87 2.38 14.55
N LEU A 274 9.58 2.76 13.30
CA LEU A 274 10.42 3.65 12.53
C LEU A 274 10.19 5.13 12.80
N PHE A 275 8.96 5.56 13.05
CA PHE A 275 8.63 7.00 13.12
C PHE A 275 8.14 7.47 14.48
N LEU A 276 7.45 6.61 15.24
CA LEU A 276 6.78 6.98 16.48
C LEU A 276 7.55 6.57 17.74
N GLY A 277 8.85 6.26 17.66
CA GLY A 277 9.65 5.93 18.85
C GLY A 277 9.42 4.52 19.40
N GLY A 278 8.83 3.61 18.63
CA GLY A 278 8.58 2.22 19.02
C GLY A 278 7.80 2.11 20.32
N TRP A 279 8.35 1.35 21.27
CA TRP A 279 7.78 1.11 22.60
C TRP A 279 7.96 2.27 23.60
N ARG A 280 8.76 3.30 23.28
CA ARG A 280 9.06 4.40 24.21
C ARG A 280 7.82 5.28 24.43
N ALA A 281 7.65 5.81 25.64
CA ALA A 281 6.53 6.72 25.94
C ALA A 281 6.57 8.00 25.07
N PRO A 282 5.42 8.58 24.70
CA PRO A 282 5.35 9.89 24.05
C PRO A 282 6.00 11.00 24.86
N TRP A 283 6.69 11.90 24.17
CA TRP A 283 7.07 13.19 24.75
C TRP A 283 5.77 13.99 25.00
N PRO A 284 5.48 14.53 26.20
CA PRO A 284 6.34 14.81 27.37
C PRO A 284 6.30 13.77 28.52
N ILE A 285 5.49 12.72 28.41
CA ILE A 285 5.23 11.74 29.50
C ILE A 285 6.52 11.03 29.91
N SER A 286 7.43 10.78 28.96
CA SER A 286 8.76 10.23 29.23
C SER A 286 9.66 11.11 30.09
N THR A 287 9.42 12.43 30.15
CA THR A 287 10.19 13.38 30.96
C THR A 287 9.62 13.56 32.36
N PHE A 288 8.31 13.42 32.51
CA PHE A 288 7.63 13.57 33.81
C PHE A 288 7.53 12.26 34.60
N TRP A 289 7.61 11.11 33.93
CA TRP A 289 7.48 9.81 34.58
C TRP A 289 8.63 8.87 34.17
N GLU A 290 9.67 8.79 35.01
CA GLU A 290 10.83 7.93 34.78
C GLU A 290 10.47 6.43 34.66
N GLY A 291 9.40 6.00 35.35
CA GLY A 291 8.88 4.62 35.28
C GLY A 291 8.11 4.27 34.01
N ALA A 292 7.79 5.23 33.14
CA ALA A 292 6.94 5.01 31.96
C ALA A 292 7.58 4.10 30.89
N ASN A 293 8.92 3.93 30.94
CA ASN A 293 9.69 3.12 30.01
C ASN A 293 10.17 1.78 30.61
N HIS A 294 9.75 1.45 31.84
CA HIS A 294 10.18 0.25 32.55
C HIS A 294 9.05 -0.79 32.69
N GLY A 295 9.43 -2.07 32.75
CA GLY A 295 8.52 -3.18 32.98
C GLY A 295 7.57 -3.46 31.82
N TRP A 296 6.25 -3.49 32.09
CA TRP A 296 5.22 -3.80 31.08
C TRP A 296 4.63 -2.55 30.38
N TRP A 297 4.96 -1.34 30.84
CA TRP A 297 4.49 -0.09 30.24
C TRP A 297 4.92 0.09 28.77
N PRO A 298 6.16 -0.24 28.37
CA PRO A 298 6.58 -0.20 26.96
C PRO A 298 5.66 -0.93 25.98
N LEU A 299 5.20 -2.13 26.36
CA LEU A 299 4.28 -2.93 25.56
C LEU A 299 2.95 -2.19 25.39
N LEU A 300 2.44 -1.56 26.45
CA LEU A 300 1.19 -0.82 26.42
C LEU A 300 1.30 0.41 25.50
N TRP A 301 2.40 1.16 25.55
CA TRP A 301 2.64 2.29 24.63
C TRP A 301 2.72 1.83 23.18
N PHE A 302 3.40 0.72 22.92
CA PHE A 302 3.47 0.12 21.60
C PHE A 302 2.08 -0.24 21.08
N VAL A 303 1.29 -0.96 21.88
CA VAL A 303 -0.09 -1.36 21.55
C VAL A 303 -0.97 -0.14 21.26
N ILE A 304 -0.90 0.91 22.08
CA ILE A 304 -1.69 2.13 21.88
C ILE A 304 -1.34 2.80 20.54
N LYS A 305 -0.05 2.92 20.20
CA LYS A 305 0.38 3.53 18.94
C LYS A 305 -0.03 2.72 17.72
N VAL A 306 0.12 1.39 17.79
CA VAL A 306 -0.37 0.49 16.75
C VAL A 306 -1.89 0.64 16.61
N GLN A 307 -2.63 0.66 17.72
CA GLN A 307 -4.09 0.81 17.70
C GLN A 307 -4.55 2.17 17.15
N LEU A 308 -3.79 3.25 17.38
CA LEU A 308 -4.01 4.55 16.76
C LEU A 308 -3.84 4.51 15.24
N LEU A 309 -2.82 3.82 14.74
CA LEU A 309 -2.62 3.64 13.30
C LEU A 309 -3.67 2.72 12.67
N LEU A 310 -4.10 1.67 13.37
CA LEU A 310 -5.24 0.85 12.96
C LEU A 310 -6.53 1.66 12.94
N PHE A 311 -6.76 2.53 13.92
CA PHE A 311 -7.88 3.46 13.90
C PHE A 311 -7.79 4.42 12.72
N PHE A 312 -6.59 4.90 12.38
CA PHE A 312 -6.37 5.72 11.19
C PHE A 312 -6.76 4.99 9.90
N PHE A 313 -6.38 3.72 9.73
CA PHE A 313 -6.85 2.90 8.59
C PHE A 313 -8.38 2.84 8.50
N ILE A 314 -9.03 2.57 9.62
CA ILE A 314 -10.50 2.47 9.68
C ILE A 314 -11.15 3.82 9.37
N TRP A 315 -10.55 4.91 9.86
CA TRP A 315 -11.03 6.26 9.61
C TRP A 315 -10.90 6.65 8.14
N LEU A 316 -9.77 6.33 7.49
CA LEU A 316 -9.60 6.52 6.04
C LEU A 316 -10.66 5.75 5.24
N ARG A 317 -10.89 4.48 5.59
CA ARG A 317 -11.93 3.65 4.96
C ARG A 317 -13.33 4.27 5.08
N GLY A 318 -13.64 4.87 6.23
CA GLY A 318 -14.95 5.47 6.48
C GLY A 318 -15.14 6.86 5.87
N THR A 319 -14.08 7.55 5.45
CA THR A 319 -14.13 8.95 5.00
C THR A 319 -13.83 9.15 3.51
N LEU A 320 -12.95 8.34 2.93
CA LEU A 320 -12.45 8.58 1.57
C LEU A 320 -13.17 7.74 0.52
N PRO A 321 -13.45 8.30 -0.67
CA PRO A 321 -13.93 7.54 -1.81
C PRO A 321 -12.79 6.69 -2.41
N ARG A 322 -13.17 5.63 -3.12
CA ARG A 322 -12.23 4.78 -3.86
C ARG A 322 -11.55 5.55 -4.99
N VAL A 323 -10.26 5.34 -5.18
CA VAL A 323 -9.45 6.01 -6.21
C VAL A 323 -9.24 5.08 -7.40
N ARG A 324 -9.39 5.56 -8.64
CA ARG A 324 -9.15 4.72 -9.84
C ARG A 324 -7.69 4.28 -9.96
N TYR A 325 -7.46 3.04 -10.41
CA TYR A 325 -6.13 2.45 -10.62
C TYR A 325 -5.14 3.36 -11.37
N ASP A 326 -5.57 3.99 -12.47
CA ASP A 326 -4.69 4.88 -13.26
C ASP A 326 -4.21 6.10 -12.47
N GLN A 327 -5.04 6.65 -11.59
CA GLN A 327 -4.70 7.80 -10.74
C GLN A 327 -3.76 7.36 -9.63
N LEU A 328 -4.01 6.18 -9.05
CA LEU A 328 -3.17 5.58 -8.04
C LEU A 328 -1.75 5.32 -8.57
N MET A 329 -1.64 4.72 -9.76
CA MET A 329 -0.34 4.46 -10.37
C MET A 329 0.41 5.75 -10.72
N LYS A 330 -0.31 6.80 -11.17
CA LYS A 330 0.28 8.13 -11.39
C LYS A 330 0.79 8.74 -10.08
N LEU A 331 0.08 8.59 -8.97
CA LEU A 331 0.51 9.08 -7.66
C LEU A 331 1.81 8.41 -7.23
N GLY A 332 1.89 7.07 -7.30
CA GLY A 332 3.11 6.33 -6.98
C GLY A 332 4.31 6.76 -7.83
N TRP A 333 4.17 6.65 -9.15
CA TRP A 333 5.29 6.85 -10.08
C TRP A 333 5.68 8.30 -10.34
N LYS A 334 4.72 9.23 -10.39
CA LYS A 334 5.01 10.63 -10.74
C LYS A 334 5.19 11.53 -9.52
N VAL A 335 4.71 11.12 -8.34
CA VAL A 335 4.76 11.96 -7.14
C VAL A 335 5.57 11.31 -6.04
N LEU A 336 5.17 10.13 -5.54
CA LEU A 336 5.78 9.54 -4.35
C LEU A 336 7.25 9.16 -4.55
N ILE A 337 7.58 8.47 -5.65
CA ILE A 337 8.97 8.05 -5.93
C ILE A 337 9.89 9.27 -6.17
N PRO A 338 9.55 10.25 -7.03
CA PRO A 338 10.42 11.41 -7.21
C PRO A 338 10.61 12.22 -5.93
N VAL A 339 9.54 12.44 -5.16
CA VAL A 339 9.61 13.20 -3.90
C VAL A 339 10.45 12.44 -2.86
N SER A 340 10.32 11.11 -2.76
CA SER A 340 11.13 10.32 -1.81
C SER A 340 12.62 10.39 -2.14
N VAL A 341 13.00 10.34 -3.42
CA VAL A 341 14.39 10.44 -3.86
C VAL A 341 14.96 11.83 -3.59
N VAL A 342 14.23 12.90 -3.91
CA VAL A 342 14.67 14.28 -3.61
C VAL A 342 14.85 14.47 -2.11
N TRP A 343 13.90 13.97 -1.31
CA TRP A 343 13.99 14.03 0.15
C TRP A 343 15.18 13.24 0.68
N LEU A 344 15.43 12.04 0.15
CA LEU A 344 16.57 11.22 0.53
C LEU A 344 17.90 11.95 0.28
N MET A 345 18.04 12.60 -0.89
CA MET A 345 19.22 13.39 -1.23
C MET A 345 19.41 14.58 -0.28
N LEU A 346 18.31 15.25 0.10
CA LEU A 346 18.33 16.33 1.09
C LEU A 346 18.82 15.82 2.45
N VAL A 347 18.24 14.73 2.96
CA VAL A 347 18.62 14.12 4.25
C VAL A 347 20.07 13.66 4.23
N ALA A 348 20.53 13.04 3.13
CA ALA A 348 21.92 12.62 2.96
C ALA A 348 22.88 13.83 3.01
N THR A 349 22.53 14.93 2.33
CA THR A 349 23.33 16.16 2.31
C THR A 349 23.41 16.79 3.70
N VAL A 350 22.28 16.90 4.40
CA VAL A 350 22.22 17.38 5.80
C VAL A 350 23.11 16.53 6.69
N ARG A 351 23.07 15.21 6.53
CA ARG A 351 23.89 14.31 7.35
C ARG A 351 25.37 14.45 7.04
N ALA A 352 25.76 14.59 5.77
CA ALA A 352 27.14 14.81 5.37
C ALA A 352 27.70 16.12 5.97
N LEU A 353 26.96 17.23 5.86
CA LEU A 353 27.36 18.50 6.46
C LEU A 353 27.45 18.43 7.99
N ARG A 354 26.53 17.69 8.63
CA ARG A 354 26.61 17.47 10.08
C ARG A 354 27.84 16.67 10.49
N ASN A 355 28.27 15.70 9.68
CA ASN A 355 29.48 14.91 9.95
C ASN A 355 30.75 15.77 9.82
N GLU A 356 30.73 16.83 9.00
CA GLU A 356 31.82 17.80 8.86
C GLU A 356 31.78 18.93 9.93
N ASN A 357 30.90 18.83 10.93
CA ASN A 357 30.73 19.78 12.04
C ASN A 357 30.30 21.21 11.64
N TYR A 358 29.58 21.38 10.52
CA TYR A 358 28.92 22.66 10.24
C TYR A 358 27.85 22.98 11.30
N GLY A 359 27.71 24.25 11.65
CA GLY A 359 26.69 24.70 12.60
C GLY A 359 25.28 24.43 12.08
N PHE A 360 24.31 24.17 12.99
CA PHE A 360 22.91 23.94 12.61
C PHE A 360 22.33 25.10 11.77
N ALA A 361 22.73 26.33 12.07
CA ALA A 361 22.34 27.52 11.31
C ALA A 361 22.87 27.49 9.87
N ASP A 362 24.12 27.09 9.67
CA ASP A 362 24.74 26.99 8.34
C ASP A 362 24.10 25.87 7.52
N ILE A 363 23.84 24.72 8.15
CA ILE A 363 23.12 23.61 7.51
C ILE A 363 21.72 24.05 7.08
N ALA A 364 20.99 24.75 7.95
CA ALA A 364 19.66 25.25 7.64
C ALA A 364 19.70 26.26 6.48
N LEU A 365 20.70 27.13 6.42
CA LEU A 365 20.89 28.09 5.33
C LEU A 365 21.25 27.41 4.01
N TYR A 366 22.14 26.42 3.99
CA TYR A 366 22.49 25.69 2.77
C TYR A 366 21.32 24.86 2.24
N VAL A 367 20.55 24.22 3.12
CA VAL A 367 19.34 23.47 2.74
C VAL A 367 18.27 24.42 2.23
N ALA A 368 17.99 25.51 2.95
CA ALA A 368 17.00 26.50 2.54
C ALA A 368 17.40 27.15 1.21
N GLY A 369 18.69 27.48 1.02
CA GLY A 369 19.23 28.00 -0.23
C GLY A 369 19.11 26.99 -1.38
N GLY A 370 19.40 25.72 -1.15
CA GLY A 370 19.26 24.66 -2.14
C GLY A 370 17.80 24.41 -2.55
N VAL A 371 16.87 24.40 -1.58
CA VAL A 371 15.42 24.29 -1.84
C VAL A 371 14.91 25.53 -2.58
N LEU A 372 15.33 26.72 -2.18
CA LEU A 372 14.96 27.97 -2.86
C LEU A 372 15.48 28.00 -4.31
N ALA A 373 16.72 27.56 -4.54
CA ALA A 373 17.30 27.44 -5.87
C ALA A 373 16.51 26.43 -6.73
N LEU A 374 16.13 25.28 -6.17
CA LEU A 374 15.28 24.30 -6.86
C LEU A 374 13.90 24.88 -7.19
N LEU A 375 13.28 25.60 -6.26
CA LEU A 375 11.98 26.27 -6.51
C LEU A 375 12.11 27.35 -7.58
N LEU A 376 13.18 28.14 -7.57
CA LEU A 376 13.45 29.14 -8.59
C LEU A 376 13.70 28.50 -9.96
N VAL A 377 14.48 27.42 -10.02
CA VAL A 377 14.71 26.67 -11.27
C VAL A 377 13.40 26.06 -11.77
N SER A 378 12.59 25.46 -10.89
CA SER A 378 11.26 24.93 -11.25
C SER A 378 10.35 26.03 -11.76
N PHE A 379 10.30 27.18 -11.09
CA PHE A 379 9.51 28.33 -11.50
C PHE A 379 9.95 28.87 -12.87
N VAL A 380 11.26 28.96 -13.10
CA VAL A 380 11.82 29.39 -14.40
C VAL A 380 11.46 28.38 -15.50
N ILE A 381 11.61 27.08 -15.25
CA ILE A 381 11.22 26.03 -16.19
C ILE A 381 9.72 26.08 -16.49
N ASP A 382 8.87 26.25 -15.47
CA ASP A 382 7.42 26.37 -15.64
C ASP A 382 7.04 27.64 -16.40
N MET A 383 7.72 28.76 -16.15
CA MET A 383 7.54 30.00 -16.91
C MET A 383 7.92 29.81 -18.39
N PHE A 384 9.03 29.12 -18.68
CA PHE A 384 9.42 28.79 -20.05
C PHE A 384 8.48 27.78 -20.72
N ARG A 385 7.97 26.79 -19.98
CA ARG A 385 6.96 25.83 -20.48
C ARG A 385 5.61 26.48 -20.72
N ALA A 386 5.18 27.39 -19.85
CA ALA A 386 3.96 28.18 -20.03
C ALA A 386 4.08 29.05 -21.28
N LYS A 387 5.21 29.74 -21.45
CA LYS A 387 5.50 30.55 -22.63
C LYS A 387 5.61 29.71 -23.91
N ALA A 388 6.17 28.50 -23.83
CA ALA A 388 6.21 27.56 -24.96
C ALA A 388 4.81 27.04 -25.33
N LYS A 389 3.95 26.76 -24.34
CA LYS A 389 2.55 26.40 -24.56
C LYS A 389 1.72 27.54 -25.15
N GLU A 390 1.97 28.78 -24.69
CA GLU A 390 1.38 29.98 -25.28
C GLU A 390 1.88 30.24 -26.71
N ALA A 391 3.14 29.89 -27.01
CA ALA A 391 3.71 29.99 -28.35
C ALA A 391 3.26 28.85 -29.29
N GLU A 392 2.92 27.68 -28.75
CA GLU A 392 2.35 26.55 -29.49
C GLU A 392 0.84 26.65 -29.71
N GLN A 393 0.13 27.55 -29.01
CA GLN A 393 -1.25 27.90 -29.35
C GLN A 393 -1.24 28.79 -30.60
N PRO A 394 -1.67 28.29 -31.78
CA PRO A 394 -1.93 29.19 -32.90
C PRO A 394 -3.05 30.11 -32.47
N ALA A 395 -2.97 31.40 -32.81
CA ALA A 395 -4.09 32.32 -32.65
C ALA A 395 -5.30 31.71 -33.37
N GLU A 396 -6.28 31.20 -32.62
CA GLU A 396 -7.51 30.67 -33.18
C GLU A 396 -8.21 31.79 -33.96
N GLU A 397 -8.30 31.64 -35.28
CA GLU A 397 -9.34 32.32 -36.05
C GLU A 397 -10.70 31.98 -35.41
N PRO A 398 -11.64 32.93 -35.30
CA PRO A 398 -12.91 32.68 -34.63
C PRO A 398 -13.63 31.50 -35.30
N ALA A 399 -13.63 30.35 -34.62
CA ALA A 399 -14.21 29.12 -35.12
C ALA A 399 -15.71 29.34 -35.41
N ALA A 400 -16.16 28.90 -36.58
CA ALA A 400 -17.57 28.91 -36.94
C ALA A 400 -18.38 28.15 -35.87
N PHE A 401 -19.47 28.76 -35.40
CA PHE A 401 -20.31 28.22 -34.33
C PHE A 401 -20.83 26.82 -34.72
N ASP A 402 -20.39 25.79 -34.00
CA ASP A 402 -20.91 24.43 -34.12
C ASP A 402 -22.09 24.25 -33.14
N PRO A 403 -23.34 24.23 -33.64
CA PRO A 403 -24.53 24.09 -32.80
C PRO A 403 -24.63 22.73 -32.09
N MET A 404 -23.77 21.75 -32.42
CA MET A 404 -23.84 20.37 -31.90
C MET A 404 -22.66 19.95 -31.03
N ALA A 405 -21.72 20.85 -30.70
CA ALA A 405 -20.51 20.53 -29.94
C ALA A 405 -20.79 19.88 -28.56
N GLY A 406 -21.95 20.15 -27.96
CA GLY A 406 -22.38 19.59 -26.67
C GLY A 406 -23.33 18.38 -26.74
N GLY A 407 -23.57 17.82 -27.93
CA GLY A 407 -24.48 16.68 -28.12
C GLY A 407 -25.98 17.01 -28.16
N PHE A 408 -26.36 18.27 -27.91
CA PHE A 408 -27.72 18.78 -28.09
C PHE A 408 -27.69 20.12 -28.86
N PRO A 409 -28.67 20.41 -29.74
CA PRO A 409 -28.67 21.62 -30.54
C PRO A 409 -28.86 22.87 -29.68
N VAL A 410 -27.88 23.78 -29.70
CA VAL A 410 -27.95 25.06 -28.98
C VAL A 410 -28.20 26.20 -29.98
N PRO A 411 -29.14 27.13 -29.74
CA PRO A 411 -29.37 28.27 -30.62
C PRO A 411 -28.17 29.24 -30.65
N PRO A 412 -27.84 29.85 -31.81
CA PRO A 412 -26.74 30.82 -31.90
C PRO A 412 -27.07 32.11 -31.13
N LEU A 413 -26.05 32.68 -30.48
CA LEU A 413 -26.13 34.02 -29.88
C LEU A 413 -26.12 35.11 -30.97
N PRO A 414 -26.61 36.34 -30.69
CA PRO A 414 -26.60 37.43 -31.66
C PRO A 414 -25.19 37.71 -32.19
N GLY A 415 -24.99 37.57 -33.51
CA GLY A 415 -23.70 37.74 -34.18
C GLY A 415 -23.02 36.45 -34.67
N GLN A 416 -23.59 35.26 -34.38
CA GLN A 416 -23.08 33.98 -34.86
C GLN A 416 -23.90 33.44 -36.04
N THR A 417 -23.23 33.01 -37.11
CA THR A 417 -23.86 32.43 -38.29
C THR A 417 -23.72 30.91 -38.29
N LEU A 418 -24.83 30.20 -38.54
CA LEU A 418 -24.82 28.74 -38.66
C LEU A 418 -24.10 28.29 -39.94
N PRO A 419 -23.29 27.22 -39.90
CA PRO A 419 -22.74 26.63 -41.11
C PRO A 419 -23.86 26.07 -42.00
N PRO A 420 -23.75 26.16 -43.34
CA PRO A 420 -24.78 25.69 -44.26
C PRO A 420 -24.95 24.17 -44.14
N VAL A 421 -26.16 23.73 -43.76
CA VAL A 421 -26.49 22.31 -43.62
C VAL A 421 -26.35 21.62 -44.98
N PRO A 422 -25.56 20.53 -45.11
CA PRO A 422 -25.47 19.77 -46.35
C PRO A 422 -26.84 19.19 -46.72
N ARG A 423 -27.44 19.63 -47.83
CA ARG A 423 -28.68 19.03 -48.33
C ARG A 423 -28.42 17.56 -48.67
N ARG A 424 -28.99 16.65 -47.87
CA ARG A 424 -29.02 15.22 -48.19
C ARG A 424 -29.69 15.05 -49.56
N ARG A 425 -28.97 14.48 -50.54
CA ARG A 425 -29.56 14.13 -51.84
C ARG A 425 -30.81 13.27 -51.61
N SER A 426 -31.89 13.58 -52.31
CA SER A 426 -33.12 12.78 -52.23
C SER A 426 -32.79 11.32 -52.56
N ARG A 427 -33.32 10.41 -51.74
CA ARG A 427 -33.15 8.98 -51.90
C ARG A 427 -33.75 8.62 -53.27
N ARG A 428 -32.91 8.22 -54.23
CA ARG A 428 -33.34 7.68 -55.53
C ARG A 428 -34.40 6.59 -55.27
N GLU A 429 -35.48 6.58 -56.05
CA GLU A 429 -36.51 5.54 -55.99
C GLU A 429 -35.86 4.16 -56.01
N ARG A 430 -36.22 3.33 -55.04
CA ARG A 430 -35.82 1.92 -55.01
C ARG A 430 -36.42 1.25 -56.25
N GLU A 431 -35.59 0.70 -57.12
CA GLU A 431 -36.03 -0.30 -58.08
C GLU A 431 -36.69 -1.46 -57.31
N LEU A 432 -37.95 -1.72 -57.64
CA LEU A 432 -38.72 -2.85 -57.17
C LEU A 432 -38.10 -4.11 -57.79
N ILE A 433 -37.38 -4.88 -56.98
CA ILE A 433 -37.00 -6.26 -57.35
C ILE A 433 -38.30 -7.08 -57.33
N VAL A 434 -38.83 -7.36 -58.51
CA VAL A 434 -39.95 -8.28 -58.71
C VAL A 434 -39.42 -9.70 -58.52
N SER A 435 -39.78 -10.34 -57.41
CA SER A 435 -39.56 -11.77 -57.21
C SER A 435 -40.61 -12.55 -58.01
N GLY A 436 -40.25 -13.02 -59.21
CA GLY A 436 -41.11 -13.90 -59.98
C GLY A 436 -40.68 -14.07 -61.44
N GLY A 437 -39.75 -14.98 -61.69
CA GLY A 437 -39.39 -15.47 -63.02
C GLY A 437 -38.28 -16.53 -62.91
N PRO A 438 -38.42 -17.70 -63.54
CA PRO A 438 -37.42 -18.76 -63.44
C PRO A 438 -36.22 -18.36 -64.31
N ASP A 439 -35.02 -18.40 -63.74
CA ASP A 439 -33.74 -18.63 -64.41
C ASP A 439 -32.63 -18.04 -63.54
N THR A 440 -32.22 -18.80 -62.53
CA THR A 440 -30.96 -18.56 -61.81
C THR A 440 -29.82 -19.10 -62.67
N VAL A 441 -29.06 -18.20 -63.31
CA VAL A 441 -27.73 -18.54 -63.83
C VAL A 441 -26.70 -18.26 -62.75
N SER A 442 -26.06 -19.33 -62.29
CA SER A 442 -24.93 -19.31 -61.38
C SER A 442 -23.64 -19.06 -62.18
N ASP A 443 -22.97 -17.94 -61.94
CA ASP A 443 -21.59 -17.77 -62.41
C ASP A 443 -20.62 -18.06 -61.26
N GLY A 444 -19.94 -19.19 -61.39
CA GLY A 444 -18.64 -19.42 -60.78
C GLY A 444 -17.61 -19.63 -61.90
N SER A 445 -16.38 -19.17 -61.68
CA SER A 445 -15.19 -20.04 -61.72
C SER A 445 -13.90 -19.24 -61.54
N SER A 446 -13.04 -19.83 -60.71
CA SER A 446 -11.62 -19.62 -60.46
C SER A 446 -10.70 -19.79 -61.68
N ASP A 447 -9.57 -19.08 -61.68
CA ASP A 447 -8.20 -19.51 -62.08
C ASP A 447 -7.24 -18.30 -61.96
N GLY A 448 -6.01 -18.33 -61.44
CA GLY A 448 -5.14 -19.38 -60.88
C GLY A 448 -3.70 -18.84 -60.63
N LYS A 449 -2.91 -19.63 -59.86
CA LYS A 449 -1.43 -19.75 -59.75
C LYS A 449 -0.58 -18.89 -58.78
N GLU A 450 -0.25 -19.55 -57.66
CA GLU A 450 1.09 -19.95 -57.14
C GLU A 450 2.35 -19.08 -57.34
N ALA A 451 3.04 -18.83 -56.20
CA ALA A 451 4.50 -18.86 -56.08
C ALA A 451 4.92 -19.29 -54.65
N SER A 452 5.71 -20.36 -54.55
CA SER A 452 6.50 -20.84 -53.40
C SER A 452 7.80 -20.02 -53.27
N ASP A 453 8.74 -20.13 -52.32
CA ASP A 453 9.15 -21.09 -51.29
C ASP A 453 10.05 -20.33 -50.29
N GLY A 454 10.18 -20.84 -49.05
CA GLY A 454 11.17 -20.41 -48.05
C GLY A 454 10.76 -20.70 -46.61
#